data_AF-A0A7S3JQ06-F1
#
_entry.id   AF-A0A7S3JQ06-F1
#
_cell.length_a   1.000
_cell.length_b   1.000
_cell.length_c   1.000
_cell.angle_alpha   90.00
_cell.angle_beta   90.00
_cell.angle_gamma   90.00
#
_symmetry.space_group_name_H-M   'P 1'
#
loop_
_entity.id
_entity.type
_entity.pdbx_description
1 polymer ?
#
loop_
_entity_poly.entity_id
_entity_poly.type
_entity_poly.pdbx_seq_one_letter_code
_entity_poly.pdbx_strand_id
1 'polypeptide(L)'
;KLIQSTIPSVVTLICEYMIFSIDIVFVGQSNSANLIAGIGLATLALNMVSFSVVQGLCGGIDTLVSRYSGQKDPYTCKIYLNICRLLSIIAFVPQAILLYYPALL
;
A
#
# COMPACT_ATOMS: atom_id res chain seq x y z
N LYS A 1 0.99 4.79 26.65
CA LYS A 1 0.45 5.56 25.49
C LYS A 1 1.02 5.07 24.15
N LEU A 2 2.32 4.81 24.01
CA LEU A 2 2.90 4.20 22.79
C LEU A 2 2.28 2.84 22.43
N ILE A 3 2.25 1.89 23.38
CA ILE A 3 1.70 0.54 23.15
C ILE A 3 0.24 0.60 22.65
N GLN A 4 -0.58 1.48 23.23
CA GLN A 4 -1.99 1.63 22.86
C GLN A 4 -2.19 2.20 21.45
N SER A 5 -1.23 2.99 20.96
CA SER A 5 -1.23 3.54 19.59
C SER A 5 -0.63 2.57 18.56
N THR A 6 0.20 1.63 18.98
CA THR A 6 0.81 0.63 18.08
C THR A 6 -0.10 -0.58 17.82
N ILE A 7 -0.98 -0.91 18.78
CA ILE A 7 -2.00 -1.97 18.61
C ILE A 7 -2.78 -1.83 17.31
N PRO A 8 -3.41 -0.68 16.98
CA PRO A 8 -4.16 -0.56 15.73
C PRO A 8 -3.29 -0.76 14.49
N SER A 9 -2.05 -0.25 14.50
CA SER A 9 -1.11 -0.40 13.37
C SER A 9 -0.71 -1.86 13.13
N VAL A 10 -0.46 -2.63 14.19
CA VAL A 10 -0.13 -4.07 14.10
C VAL A 10 -1.32 -4.86 13.60
N VAL A 11 -2.53 -4.53 14.07
CA VAL A 11 -3.77 -5.17 13.61
C VAL A 11 -3.99 -4.91 12.12
N THR A 12 -3.81 -3.66 11.63
CA THR A 12 -3.92 -3.38 10.19
C THR A 12 -2.91 -4.17 9.37
N LEU A 13 -1.65 -4.28 9.84
CA LEU A 13 -0.62 -5.04 9.13
C LEU A 13 -0.99 -6.52 9.02
N ILE A 14 -1.48 -7.12 10.11
CA ILE A 14 -1.92 -8.53 10.11
C ILE A 14 -3.09 -8.72 9.15
N CYS A 15 -4.10 -7.85 9.21
CA CYS A 15 -5.26 -7.91 8.32
C CYS A 15 -4.86 -7.80 6.84
N GLU A 16 -3.89 -6.93 6.53
CA GLU A 16 -3.40 -6.73 5.17
C GLU A 16 -2.78 -8.02 4.59
N TYR A 17 -1.90 -8.68 5.35
CA TYR A 17 -1.31 -9.96 4.92
C TYR A 17 -2.33 -11.11 4.85
N MET A 18 -3.38 -11.07 5.68
CA MET A 18 -4.45 -12.05 5.61
C MET A 18 -5.21 -11.97 4.29
N ILE A 19 -5.45 -10.77 3.75
CA ILE A 19 -6.14 -10.59 2.46
C ILE A 19 -5.36 -11.30 1.35
N PHE A 20 -4.05 -11.05 1.23
CA PHE A 20 -3.20 -11.72 0.25
C PHE A 20 -3.16 -13.24 0.42
N SER A 21 -3.17 -13.72 1.67
CA SER A 21 -3.16 -15.16 1.95
C SER A 21 -4.48 -15.82 1.52
N ILE A 22 -5.62 -15.16 1.74
CA ILE A 22 -6.94 -15.64 1.33
C ILE A 22 -7.03 -15.72 -0.20
N ASP A 23 -6.55 -14.68 -0.91
CA ASP A 23 -6.55 -14.66 -2.37
C ASP A 23 -5.78 -15.84 -2.98
N ILE A 24 -4.59 -16.13 -2.43
CA ILE A 24 -3.77 -17.26 -2.89
C ILE A 24 -4.44 -18.61 -2.58
N VAL A 25 -5.04 -18.77 -1.40
CA VAL A 25 -5.74 -20.02 -1.04
C VAL A 25 -6.97 -20.23 -1.91
N PHE A 26 -7.74 -19.18 -2.20
CA PHE A 26 -8.92 -19.24 -3.06
C PHE A 26 -8.53 -19.65 -4.49
N VAL A 27 -7.48 -19.04 -5.02
CA VAL A 27 -6.97 -19.37 -6.35
C VAL A 27 -6.34 -20.75 -6.40
N GLY A 28 -5.68 -21.18 -5.32
CA GLY A 28 -5.09 -22.52 -5.20
C GLY A 28 -6.10 -23.67 -5.27
N GLN A 29 -7.39 -23.39 -5.01
CA GLN A 29 -8.48 -24.37 -5.21
C GLN A 29 -8.86 -24.52 -6.69
N SER A 30 -8.36 -23.66 -7.58
CA SER A 30 -8.57 -23.78 -9.01
C SER A 30 -7.65 -24.86 -9.58
N ASN A 31 -8.18 -25.87 -10.27
CA ASN A 31 -7.37 -26.94 -10.91
C ASN A 31 -6.54 -26.48 -12.13
N SER A 32 -6.41 -25.17 -12.35
CA SER A 32 -5.74 -24.57 -13.51
C SER A 32 -4.40 -23.96 -13.10
N ALA A 33 -3.30 -24.69 -13.32
CA ALA A 33 -1.94 -24.25 -12.99
C ALA A 33 -1.59 -22.87 -13.60
N ASN A 34 -2.06 -22.58 -14.81
CA ASN A 34 -1.84 -21.29 -15.47
C ASN A 34 -2.53 -20.13 -14.74
N LEU A 35 -3.69 -20.37 -14.13
CA LEU A 35 -4.46 -19.36 -13.41
C LEU A 35 -3.79 -19.05 -12.06
N ILE A 36 -3.29 -20.08 -11.38
CA ILE A 36 -2.49 -19.92 -10.15
C ILE A 36 -1.21 -19.13 -10.43
N ALA A 37 -0.48 -19.50 -11.48
CA ALA A 37 0.75 -18.80 -11.87
C ALA A 37 0.48 -17.33 -12.26
N GLY A 38 -0.59 -17.08 -13.02
CA GLY A 38 -0.99 -15.73 -13.42
C GLY A 38 -1.33 -14.83 -12.24
N ILE A 39 -2.09 -15.33 -11.26
CA ILE A 39 -2.46 -14.54 -10.09
C ILE A 39 -1.29 -14.37 -9.13
N GLY A 40 -0.41 -15.38 -8.98
CA GLY A 40 0.83 -15.23 -8.23
C GLY A 40 1.72 -14.12 -8.79
N LEU A 41 1.88 -14.06 -10.11
CA LEU A 41 2.61 -13.00 -10.80
C LEU A 41 1.93 -11.63 -10.64
N ALA A 42 0.60 -11.57 -10.82
CA ALA A 42 -0.16 -10.33 -10.65
C ALA A 42 -0.03 -9.78 -9.22
N THR A 43 -0.13 -10.65 -8.21
CA THR A 43 -0.02 -10.27 -6.79
C THR A 43 1.36 -9.71 -6.46
N LEU A 44 2.43 -10.36 -6.93
CA LEU A 44 3.80 -9.89 -6.76
C LEU A 44 4.03 -8.55 -7.48
N ALA A 45 3.53 -8.40 -8.71
CA ALA A 45 3.63 -7.17 -9.48
C ALA A 45 2.91 -6.00 -8.78
N LEU A 46 1.69 -6.22 -8.28
CA LEU A 46 0.94 -5.21 -7.53
C LEU A 46 1.63 -4.81 -6.23
N ASN A 47 2.18 -5.77 -5.50
CA ASN A 47 2.88 -5.49 -4.25
C ASN A 47 4.18 -4.67 -4.49
N MET A 48 4.93 -5.01 -5.53
CA MET A 48 6.17 -4.30 -5.85
C MET A 48 5.94 -2.91 -6.45
N VAL A 49 5.01 -2.78 -7.40
CA VAL A 49 4.82 -1.53 -8.17
C VAL A 49 3.86 -0.56 -7.48
N SER A 50 2.74 -1.06 -6.96
CA SER A 50 1.71 -0.22 -6.36
C SER A 50 1.94 -0.05 -4.86
N PHE A 51 2.04 -1.16 -4.14
CA PHE A 51 2.03 -1.13 -2.68
C PHE A 51 3.32 -0.53 -2.09
N SER A 52 4.49 -0.95 -2.57
CA SER A 52 5.79 -0.47 -2.07
C SER A 52 5.99 1.04 -2.25
N VAL A 53 5.52 1.61 -3.37
CA VAL A 53 5.63 3.05 -3.66
C VAL A 53 4.75 3.86 -2.71
N VAL A 54 3.50 3.43 -2.50
CA VAL A 54 2.58 4.11 -1.59
C VAL A 54 3.04 3.99 -0.14
N GLN A 55 3.49 2.81 0.29
CA GLN A 55 4.05 2.62 1.63
C GLN A 55 5.29 3.51 1.87
N GLY A 56 6.18 3.63 0.87
CA GLY A 56 7.34 4.51 0.96
C GLY A 56 6.96 5.98 1.13
N LEU A 57 5.95 6.44 0.39
CA LEU A 57 5.42 7.80 0.49
C LEU A 57 4.78 8.05 1.87
N CYS A 58 3.90 7.14 2.32
CA CYS A 58 3.24 7.23 3.61
C CYS A 58 4.24 7.21 4.77
N GLY A 59 5.23 6.32 4.74
CA GLY A 59 6.25 6.23 5.78
C GLY A 59 7.12 7.50 5.90
N GLY A 60 7.43 8.13 4.76
CA GLY A 60 8.10 9.43 4.74
C GLY A 60 7.27 10.53 5.41
N ILE A 61 5.96 10.58 5.11
CA ILE A 61 5.07 11.59 5.65
C ILE A 61 4.73 11.34 7.12
N ASP A 62 4.57 10.10 7.58
CA ASP A 62 4.40 9.78 9.00
C ASP A 62 5.58 10.27 9.84
N THR A 63 6.80 10.18 9.29
CA THR A 63 8.01 10.73 9.92
C THR A 63 7.98 12.27 9.99
N LEU A 64 7.49 12.94 8.94
CA LEU A 64 7.35 14.41 8.95
C LEU A 64 6.23 14.85 9.90
N VAL A 65 5.07 14.20 9.84
CA VAL A 65 3.89 14.46 10.66
C VAL A 65 4.21 14.29 12.14
N SER A 66 4.94 13.24 12.52
CA SER A 66 5.37 13.05 13.92
C SER A 66 6.31 14.17 14.41
N ARG A 67 7.18 14.71 13.53
CA ARG A 67 8.03 15.87 13.85
C ARG A 67 7.23 17.15 14.10
N TYR A 68 6.30 17.49 13.21
CA TYR A 68 5.48 18.70 13.35
C TYR A 68 4.41 18.59 14.45
N SER A 69 3.89 17.38 14.67
CA SER A 69 3.00 17.09 15.80
C SER A 69 3.70 17.35 17.14
N GLY A 70 4.99 16.99 17.26
CA GLY A 70 5.81 17.30 18.43
C GLY A 70 6.06 18.80 18.65
N GLN A 71 6.06 19.61 17.57
CA GLN A 71 6.25 21.07 17.62
C GLN A 71 4.95 21.85 17.91
N LYS A 72 3.82 21.16 18.13
CA LYS A 72 2.49 21.76 18.33
C LYS A 72 2.02 22.66 17.17
N ASP A 73 2.47 22.39 15.94
CA ASP A 73 1.95 23.03 14.73
C ASP A 73 1.03 22.07 13.94
N PRO A 74 -0.27 22.01 14.30
CA PRO A 74 -1.24 21.13 13.64
C PRO A 74 -1.62 21.63 12.23
N TYR A 75 -1.35 22.89 11.89
CA TYR A 75 -1.70 23.44 10.58
C TYR A 75 -0.80 22.84 9.49
N THR A 76 0.51 22.88 9.73
CA THR A 76 1.52 22.30 8.84
C THR A 76 1.35 20.77 8.71
N CYS A 77 0.99 20.09 9.80
CA CYS A 77 0.68 18.65 9.80
C CYS A 77 -0.45 18.28 8.80
N LYS A 78 -1.54 19.05 8.78
CA LYS A 78 -2.67 18.82 7.86
C LYS A 78 -2.28 19.06 6.40
N ILE A 79 -1.44 20.06 6.13
CA ILE A 79 -0.93 20.34 4.79
C ILE A 79 -0.14 19.15 4.26
N TYR A 80 0.81 18.61 5.04
CA TYR A 80 1.58 17.45 4.62
C TYR A 80 0.73 16.19 4.40
N LEU A 81 -0.31 15.97 5.21
CA LEU A 81 -1.26 14.88 4.97
C LEU A 81 -2.04 15.05 3.66
N ASN A 82 -2.45 16.28 3.32
CA ASN A 82 -3.13 16.54 2.06
C ASN A 82 -2.19 16.38 0.86
N ILE A 83 -0.92 16.79 1.00
CA ILE A 83 0.13 16.55 0.01
C ILE A 83 0.34 15.04 -0.19
N CYS A 84 0.37 14.24 0.89
CA CYS A 84 0.45 12.77 0.81
C CYS A 84 -0.66 12.20 -0.07
N ARG A 85 -1.90 12.65 0.18
CA ARG A 85 -3.07 12.22 -0.57
C ARG A 85 -2.95 12.59 -2.05
N LEU A 86 -2.55 13.82 -2.35
CA LEU A 86 -2.39 14.28 -3.73
C LEU A 86 -1.27 13.51 -4.44
N LEU A 87 -0.12 13.33 -3.79
CA LEU A 87 1.00 12.56 -4.33
C LEU A 87 0.63 11.09 -4.54
N SER A 88 -0.18 10.50 -3.66
CA SER A 88 -0.68 9.13 -3.83
C SER A 88 -1.57 9.00 -5.06
N ILE A 89 -2.46 9.98 -5.29
CA ILE A 89 -3.32 10.01 -6.49
C ILE A 89 -2.47 10.20 -7.76
N ILE A 90 -1.49 11.11 -7.73
CA ILE A 90 -0.59 11.35 -8.86
C ILE A 90 0.25 10.11 -9.15
N ALA A 91 0.74 9.41 -8.13
CA ALA A 91 1.53 8.18 -8.28
C ALA A 91 0.70 7.00 -8.81
N PHE A 92 -0.62 6.99 -8.60
CA PHE A 92 -1.50 5.95 -9.10
C PHE A 92 -1.64 5.97 -10.64
N VAL A 93 -1.59 7.15 -11.26
CA VAL A 93 -1.71 7.32 -12.71
C VAL A 93 -0.60 6.59 -13.50
N PRO A 94 0.71 6.80 -13.23
CA PRO A 94 1.77 6.07 -13.93
C PRO A 94 1.79 4.58 -13.59
N GLN A 95 1.39 4.19 -12.38
CA GLN A 95 1.26 2.77 -12.01
C GLN A 95 0.21 2.06 -12.86
N ALA A 96 -0.94 2.69 -13.08
CA ALA A 96 -2.00 2.15 -13.94
C ALA A 96 -1.52 2.01 -15.39
N ILE A 97 -0.80 3.00 -15.93
CA ILE A 97 -0.26 2.96 -17.30
C ILE A 97 0.77 1.84 -17.44
N LEU A 98 1.68 1.69 -16.48
CA LEU A 98 2.73 0.67 -16.49
C LEU A 98 2.13 -0.75 -16.44
N LEU A 99 1.07 -0.96 -15.66
CA LEU A 99 0.38 -2.24 -15.57
C LEU A 99 -0.44 -2.57 -16.83
N TYR A 100 -0.96 -1.55 -17.52
CA TYR A 100 -1.80 -1.73 -18.72
C TYR A 100 -0.98 -2.01 -19.98
N TYR A 101 0.26 -1.51 -20.06
CA TYR A 101 1.15 -1.71 -21.21
C TYR A 101 1.36 -3.20 -21.59
N PRO A 102 1.72 -4.12 -20.66
CA PRO A 102 1.87 -5.53 -20.99
C PRO A 102 0.54 -6.25 -21.29
N ALA A 103 -0.61 -5.68 -20.94
CA ALA A 103 -1.92 -6.25 -21.28
C ALA A 103 -2.35 -5.94 -22.73
N LEU A 104 -1.67 -5.00 -23.39
CA LEU A 104 -2.01 -4.54 -24.75
C LEU A 104 -1.17 -5.22 -25.85
N LEU A 105 -0.18 -6.04 -25.47
CA LEU A 105 0.83 -6.66 -26.34
C LEU A 105 0.64 -8.18 -26.40
#